data_AF-A0A3C1D6J5-F1
#
_entry.id   AF-A0A3C1D6J5-F1
#
_cell.length_a   1.000
_cell.length_b   1.000
_cell.length_c   1.000
_cell.angle_alpha   90.00
_cell.angle_beta   90.00
_cell.angle_gamma   90.00
#
_symmetry.space_group_name_H-M   'P 1'
#
loop_
_entity.id
_entity.type
_entity.pdbx_description
1 polymer ?
#
loop_
_entity_poly.entity_id
_entity_poly.type
_entity_poly.pdbx_seq_one_letter_code
_entity_poly.pdbx_strand_id
1 'polypeptide(L)'
;VRYFMPPRAAAPLAFYHVGDLLTDYSDLELAATIATMETFQKIYRPEIYNANSSAPARFQPSLDHPDYSLTRIEYDREERSRLAVEQGRFAQEHFIEPHRGTLELWSAQFSARELELQEARA
;
A
#
# COMPACT_ATOMS: atom_id res chain seq x y z
N VAL A 1 3.13 -0.47 12.41
CA VAL A 1 3.40 -1.60 11.48
C VAL A 1 3.03 -2.90 12.17
N ARG A 2 2.34 -3.81 11.47
CA ARG A 2 1.98 -5.15 11.95
C ARG A 2 2.52 -6.20 10.99
N TYR A 3 3.14 -7.25 11.53
CA TYR A 3 3.65 -8.38 10.76
C TYR A 3 2.73 -9.58 10.96
N PHE A 4 2.42 -10.28 9.87
CA PHE A 4 1.57 -11.46 9.89
C PHE A 4 1.93 -12.38 8.74
N MET A 5 1.59 -13.66 8.85
CA MET A 5 1.80 -14.63 7.79
C MET A 5 0.55 -15.51 7.69
N PRO A 6 -0.31 -15.29 6.67
CA PRO A 6 -1.47 -16.14 6.46
C PRO A 6 -1.03 -17.61 6.29
N PRO A 7 -1.86 -18.59 6.72
CA PRO A 7 -1.56 -19.99 6.46
C PRO A 7 -1.32 -20.24 4.98
N ARG A 8 -0.21 -20.92 4.68
CA ARG A 8 0.26 -21.25 3.32
C ARG A 8 0.79 -20.09 2.47
N ALA A 9 0.92 -18.88 3.02
CA ALA A 9 1.57 -17.77 2.33
C ALA A 9 3.03 -18.12 1.94
N ALA A 10 3.51 -17.60 0.81
CA ALA A 10 4.87 -17.79 0.32
C ALA A 10 5.92 -17.02 1.16
N ALA A 11 5.49 -15.93 1.81
CA ALA A 11 6.32 -15.10 2.67
C ALA A 11 5.46 -14.35 3.73
N PRO A 12 6.05 -13.89 4.83
CA PRO A 12 5.39 -12.96 5.75
C PRO A 12 5.05 -11.62 5.09
N LEU A 13 3.96 -11.01 5.54
CA LEU A 13 3.49 -9.70 5.10
C LEU A 13 3.67 -8.66 6.21
N ALA A 14 3.81 -7.40 5.80
CA ALA A 14 3.84 -6.25 6.69
C ALA A 14 2.73 -5.28 6.29
N PHE A 15 1.93 -4.87 7.28
CA PHE A 15 0.88 -3.88 7.12
C PHE A 15 1.27 -2.59 7.83
N TYR A 16 1.39 -1.51 7.07
CA TYR A 16 1.60 -0.16 7.60
C TYR A 16 0.25 0.52 7.71
N HIS A 17 -0.06 1.05 8.89
CA HIS A 17 -1.32 1.69 9.19
C HIS A 17 -1.08 2.89 10.11
N VAL A 18 -2.05 3.80 10.11
CA VAL A 18 -2.16 4.91 11.05
C VAL A 18 -3.36 4.63 11.94
N GLY A 19 -3.33 5.07 13.19
CA GLY A 19 -4.41 4.77 14.14
C GLY A 19 -4.47 3.30 14.56
N ASP A 20 -5.64 2.87 15.01
CA ASP A 20 -5.91 1.50 15.43
C ASP A 20 -6.39 0.66 14.25
N LEU A 21 -5.58 -0.34 13.90
CA LEU A 21 -5.81 -1.19 12.73
C LEU A 21 -7.14 -1.94 12.76
N LEU A 22 -7.62 -2.36 13.94
CA LEU A 22 -8.78 -3.24 14.05
C LEU A 22 -10.08 -2.48 14.29
N THR A 23 -10.01 -1.23 14.73
CA THR A 23 -11.20 -0.40 14.98
C THR A 23 -11.41 0.67 13.91
N ASP A 24 -10.34 1.17 13.28
CA ASP A 24 -10.42 2.32 12.38
C ASP A 24 -10.62 1.92 10.91
N TYR A 25 -10.51 0.62 10.60
CA TYR A 25 -10.67 0.08 9.26
C TYR A 25 -11.71 -1.04 9.24
N SER A 26 -12.50 -1.08 8.17
CA SER A 26 -13.38 -2.20 7.88
C SER A 26 -12.62 -3.41 7.34
N ASP A 27 -13.20 -4.60 7.53
CA ASP A 27 -12.64 -5.84 6.98
C ASP A 27 -12.41 -5.77 5.46
N LEU A 28 -13.29 -5.06 4.73
CA LEU A 28 -13.16 -4.91 3.28
C LEU A 28 -11.96 -4.04 2.90
N GLU A 29 -11.73 -2.93 3.61
CA GLU A 29 -10.56 -2.07 3.38
C GLU A 29 -9.26 -2.84 3.65
N LEU A 30 -9.23 -3.60 4.75
CA LEU A 30 -8.08 -4.44 5.09
C LEU A 30 -7.85 -5.53 4.04
N ALA A 31 -8.89 -6.26 3.66
CA ALA A 31 -8.80 -7.32 2.65
C ALA A 31 -8.37 -6.79 1.28
N ALA A 32 -8.95 -5.68 0.83
CA ALA A 32 -8.57 -5.04 -0.43
C ALA A 32 -7.11 -4.59 -0.40
N THR A 33 -6.67 -3.92 0.67
CA THR A 33 -5.29 -3.46 0.81
C THR A 33 -4.30 -4.63 0.81
N ILE A 34 -4.61 -5.70 1.56
CA ILE A 34 -3.76 -6.91 1.61
C ILE A 34 -3.68 -7.56 0.21
N ALA A 35 -4.80 -7.73 -0.48
CA ALA A 35 -4.85 -8.33 -1.82
C ALA A 35 -4.06 -7.51 -2.86
N THR A 36 -4.20 -6.18 -2.82
CA THR A 36 -3.43 -5.28 -3.68
C THR A 36 -1.94 -5.39 -3.39
N MET A 37 -1.53 -5.33 -2.11
CA MET A 37 -0.12 -5.44 -1.72
C MET A 37 0.48 -6.80 -2.10
N GLU A 38 -0.23 -7.89 -1.85
CA GLU A 38 0.22 -9.24 -2.23
C GLU A 38 0.42 -9.35 -3.76
N THR A 39 -0.50 -8.80 -4.54
CA THR A 39 -0.41 -8.80 -6.01
C THR A 39 0.82 -8.03 -6.49
N PHE A 40 1.03 -6.81 -5.98
CA PHE A 40 2.21 -6.03 -6.35
C PHE A 40 3.50 -6.72 -5.94
N GLN A 41 3.55 -7.31 -4.74
CA GLN A 41 4.73 -8.03 -4.28
C GLN A 41 5.09 -9.22 -5.18
N LYS A 42 4.10 -9.97 -5.66
CA LYS A 42 4.31 -11.04 -6.66
C LYS A 42 4.92 -10.52 -7.96
N ILE A 43 4.53 -9.32 -8.39
CA ILE A 43 5.08 -8.70 -9.61
C ILE A 43 6.52 -8.18 -9.36
N TYR A 44 6.78 -7.56 -8.21
CA TYR A 44 8.07 -6.89 -7.95
C TYR A 44 9.18 -7.80 -7.43
N ARG A 45 8.82 -8.82 -6.65
CA ARG A 45 9.73 -9.74 -5.96
C ARG A 45 9.16 -11.16 -6.00
N PRO A 46 8.93 -11.72 -7.21
CA PRO A 46 8.35 -13.04 -7.38
C PRO A 46 9.17 -14.14 -6.68
N GLU A 47 10.49 -13.97 -6.55
CA GLU A 47 11.40 -14.89 -5.86
C GLU A 47 11.02 -15.08 -4.38
N ILE A 48 10.38 -14.08 -3.79
CA ILE A 48 9.97 -14.05 -2.38
C ILE A 48 8.47 -14.31 -2.26
N TYR A 49 7.65 -13.61 -3.02
CA TYR A 49 6.20 -13.56 -2.81
C TYR A 49 5.38 -14.38 -3.82
N ASN A 50 6.02 -14.90 -4.87
CA ASN A 50 5.43 -15.82 -5.83
C ASN A 50 6.19 -17.17 -5.89
N ALA A 51 6.79 -17.57 -4.77
CA ALA A 51 7.38 -18.88 -4.60
C ALA A 51 6.31 -19.97 -4.75
N ASN A 52 6.69 -21.12 -5.31
CA ASN A 52 5.74 -22.22 -5.55
C ASN A 52 5.45 -23.04 -4.28
N SER A 53 6.14 -22.72 -3.18
CA SER A 53 5.98 -23.35 -1.88
C SER A 53 5.67 -22.33 -0.79
N SER A 54 4.99 -22.79 0.27
CA SER A 54 4.70 -21.97 1.44
C SER A 54 5.96 -21.70 2.27
N ALA A 55 6.00 -20.54 2.93
CA ALA A 55 7.10 -20.18 3.81
C ALA A 55 7.26 -21.19 4.96
N PRO A 56 8.49 -21.60 5.31
CA PRO A 56 8.77 -22.36 6.52
C PRO A 56 8.50 -21.53 7.79
N ALA A 57 8.43 -22.21 8.94
CA ALA A 57 8.24 -21.57 10.25
C ALA A 57 9.31 -20.52 10.60
N ARG A 58 10.53 -20.67 10.05
CA ARG A 58 11.59 -19.66 10.09
C ARG A 58 11.89 -19.24 8.66
N PHE A 59 11.39 -18.07 8.27
CA PHE A 59 11.55 -17.53 6.94
C PHE A 59 12.77 -16.60 6.84
N GLN A 60 13.59 -16.79 5.82
CA GLN A 60 14.65 -15.86 5.43
C GLN A 60 14.51 -15.58 3.93
N PRO A 61 14.22 -14.34 3.51
CA PRO A 61 14.05 -14.01 2.10
C PRO A 61 15.39 -14.13 1.37
N SER A 62 15.34 -14.57 0.11
CA SER A 62 16.47 -14.56 -0.81
C SER A 62 15.99 -14.16 -2.20
N LEU A 63 16.78 -13.32 -2.88
CA LEU A 63 16.55 -12.99 -4.29
C LEU A 63 17.09 -14.06 -5.24
N ASP A 64 17.86 -15.02 -4.72
CA ASP A 64 18.40 -16.14 -5.48
C ASP A 64 17.55 -17.42 -5.28
N HIS A 65 16.34 -17.30 -4.72
CA HIS A 65 15.45 -18.45 -4.55
C HIS A 65 14.98 -18.94 -5.92
N PRO A 66 15.24 -20.21 -6.30
CA PRO A 66 14.98 -20.66 -7.67
C PRO A 66 13.55 -21.17 -7.91
N ASP A 67 12.79 -21.47 -6.87
CA ASP A 67 11.46 -22.10 -6.98
C ASP A 67 10.34 -21.07 -6.90
N TYR A 68 10.17 -20.31 -7.98
CA TYR A 68 9.12 -19.32 -8.12
C TYR A 68 8.57 -19.24 -9.53
N SER A 69 7.41 -18.62 -9.67
CA SER A 69 6.81 -18.34 -10.97
C SER A 69 6.91 -16.86 -11.29
N LEU A 70 7.26 -16.50 -12.53
CA LEU A 70 7.17 -15.11 -12.99
C LEU A 70 5.72 -14.76 -13.31
N THR A 71 5.32 -13.53 -12.99
CA THR A 71 4.06 -12.98 -13.50
C THR A 71 4.21 -12.68 -14.98
N ARG A 72 3.19 -12.92 -15.80
CA ARG A 72 3.14 -12.45 -17.21
C ARG A 72 2.86 -10.94 -17.32
N ILE A 73 3.12 -10.21 -16.25
CA ILE A 73 2.89 -8.78 -16.11
C ILE A 73 4.28 -8.16 -16.05
N GLU A 74 4.56 -7.29 -17.02
CA GLU A 74 5.78 -6.50 -17.03
C GLU A 74 5.50 -5.17 -16.35
N TYR A 75 6.35 -4.81 -15.39
CA TYR A 75 6.26 -3.52 -14.72
C TYR A 75 7.12 -2.48 -15.46
N ASP A 76 6.49 -1.78 -16.40
CA ASP A 76 7.12 -0.67 -17.12
C ASP A 76 7.25 0.56 -16.22
N ARG A 77 8.50 0.83 -15.80
CA ARG A 77 8.84 1.94 -14.91
C ARG A 77 8.78 3.29 -15.62
N GLU A 78 9.10 3.33 -16.90
CA GLU A 78 9.11 4.56 -17.69
C GLU A 78 7.68 5.01 -17.93
N GLU A 79 6.82 4.10 -18.39
CA GLU A 79 5.40 4.36 -18.55
C GLU A 79 4.76 4.76 -17.23
N ARG A 80 5.00 4.02 -16.13
CA ARG A 80 4.47 4.38 -14.80
C ARG A 80 4.88 5.79 -14.38
N SER A 81 6.11 6.19 -14.65
CA SER A 81 6.61 7.52 -14.30
C SER A 81 5.97 8.62 -15.15
N ARG A 82 5.82 8.38 -16.47
CA ARG A 82 5.12 9.28 -17.39
C ARG A 82 3.66 9.46 -16.98
N LEU A 83 2.93 8.36 -16.78
CA LEU A 83 1.51 8.37 -16.41
C LEU A 83 1.27 9.03 -15.05
N ALA A 84 2.18 8.86 -14.08
CA ALA A 84 2.06 9.54 -12.79
C ALA A 84 2.11 11.08 -12.93
N VAL A 85 2.97 11.59 -13.81
CA VAL A 85 3.05 13.03 -14.11
C VAL A 85 1.80 13.51 -14.84
N GLU A 86 1.34 12.77 -15.85
CA GLU A 86 0.12 13.08 -16.59
C GLU A 86 -1.11 13.09 -15.68
N GLN A 87 -1.26 12.09 -14.83
CA GLN A 87 -2.33 12.01 -13.84
C GLN A 87 -2.26 13.17 -12.83
N GLY A 88 -1.06 13.55 -12.39
CA GLY A 88 -0.86 14.71 -11.52
C GLY A 88 -1.31 16.01 -12.16
N ARG A 89 -0.96 16.24 -13.44
CA ARG A 89 -1.41 17.41 -14.20
C ARG A 89 -2.92 17.42 -14.42
N PHE A 90 -3.48 16.27 -14.81
CA PHE A 90 -4.92 16.12 -14.99
C PHE A 90 -5.68 16.43 -13.69
N ALA A 91 -5.23 15.87 -12.57
CA ALA A 91 -5.82 16.15 -11.25
C ALA A 91 -5.67 17.63 -10.88
N GLN A 92 -4.52 18.25 -11.18
CA GLN A 92 -4.33 19.68 -10.94
C GLN A 92 -5.35 20.51 -11.73
N GLU A 93 -5.44 20.32 -13.04
CA GLU A 93 -6.28 21.11 -13.94
C GLU A 93 -7.77 20.90 -13.70
N HIS A 94 -8.19 19.66 -13.45
CA HIS A 94 -9.62 19.30 -13.40
C HIS A 94 -10.20 19.17 -12.00
N PHE A 95 -9.38 19.06 -10.97
CA PHE A 95 -9.85 18.87 -9.59
C PHE A 95 -9.26 19.90 -8.63
N ILE A 96 -7.94 20.09 -8.61
CA ILE A 96 -7.30 21.00 -7.64
C ILE A 96 -7.61 22.46 -7.95
N GLU A 97 -7.33 22.95 -9.16
CA GLU A 97 -7.54 24.37 -9.50
C GLU A 97 -9.02 24.79 -9.42
N PRO A 98 -9.99 24.02 -9.96
CA PRO A 98 -11.40 24.40 -9.90
C PRO A 98 -11.97 24.45 -8.47
N HIS A 99 -11.36 23.70 -7.54
CA HIS A 99 -11.85 23.56 -6.17
C HIS A 99 -10.85 24.06 -5.12
N ARG A 100 -9.84 24.82 -5.53
CA ARG A 100 -8.71 25.25 -4.70
C ARG A 100 -9.14 25.83 -3.36
N GLY A 101 -10.03 26.82 -3.35
CA GLY A 101 -10.48 27.47 -2.12
C GLY A 101 -11.19 26.53 -1.15
N THR A 102 -12.01 25.60 -1.68
CA THR A 102 -12.69 24.58 -0.87
C THR A 102 -11.68 23.59 -0.28
N LEU A 103 -10.71 23.14 -1.08
CA LEU A 103 -9.66 22.21 -0.64
C LEU A 103 -8.75 22.85 0.40
N GLU A 104 -8.40 24.12 0.25
CA GLU A 104 -7.61 24.89 1.22
C GLU A 104 -8.35 25.03 2.56
N LEU A 105 -9.63 25.41 2.54
CA LEU A 105 -10.44 25.49 3.75
C LEU A 105 -10.55 24.13 4.45
N TRP A 106 -10.85 23.07 3.69
CA TRP A 106 -10.95 21.72 4.21
C TRP A 106 -9.63 21.25 4.86
N SER A 107 -8.49 21.50 4.21
CA SER A 107 -7.16 21.14 4.71
C SER A 107 -6.81 21.87 6.02
N ALA A 108 -7.15 23.16 6.10
CA ALA A 108 -6.95 23.95 7.32
C ALA A 108 -7.81 23.42 8.49
N GLN A 109 -9.08 23.07 8.23
CA GLN A 109 -9.97 22.50 9.23
C GLN A 109 -9.49 21.13 9.74
N PHE A 110 -9.02 20.26 8.85
CA PHE A 110 -8.48 18.95 9.24
C PHE A 110 -7.26 19.09 10.15
N SER A 111 -6.33 20.00 9.79
CA SER A 111 -5.12 20.25 10.58
C SER A 111 -5.44 20.78 11.98
N ALA A 112 -6.40 21.69 12.10
CA ALA A 112 -6.86 22.20 13.39
C ALA A 112 -7.45 21.09 14.28
N ARG A 113 -8.27 20.22 13.70
CA ARG A 113 -8.89 19.09 14.42
C ARG A 113 -7.86 18.07 14.92
N GLU A 114 -6.84 17.77 14.13
CA GLU A 114 -5.76 16.86 14.55
C GLU A 114 -4.96 17.43 15.73
N LEU A 115 -4.69 18.74 15.73
CA LEU A 115 -4.01 19.41 16.85
C LEU A 115 -4.83 19.32 18.14
N GLU A 116 -6.14 19.61 18.07
CA GLU A 116 -7.06 19.48 19.21
C GLU A 116 -7.09 18.05 19.77
N LEU A 117 -7.11 17.03 18.89
CA LEU A 117 -7.09 15.62 19.29
C LEU A 117 -5.75 15.21 19.92
N GLN A 118 -4.64 15.79 19.48
CA GLN A 118 -3.32 15.53 20.08
C GLN A 118 -3.20 16.17 21.46
N GLU A 119 -3.68 17.40 21.64
CA GLU A 119 -3.72 18.08 22.94
C GLU A 119 -4.63 17.36 23.94
N ALA A 120 -5.78 16.85 23.50
CA ALA A 120 -6.70 16.10 24.36
C ALA A 120 -6.18 14.71 24.78
N ARG A 121 -5.14 14.19 24.10
CA ARG A 121 -4.50 12.90 24.38
C ARG A 121 -3.23 13.03 25.24
N ALA A 122 -2.77 14.26 25.52
CA ALA A 122 -1.62 14.58 26.37
C ALA A 122 -2.03 14.76 27.83
#